data_AF-A0A956H3A1-F1
#
_entry.id   AF-A0A956H3A1-F1
#
_cell.length_a   1.000
_cell.length_b   1.000
_cell.length_c   1.000
_cell.angle_alpha   90.00
_cell.angle_beta   90.00
_cell.angle_gamma   90.00
#
_symmetry.space_group_name_H-M   'P 1'
#
loop_
_entity.id
_entity.type
_entity.pdbx_description
1 polymer ?
#
loop_
_entity_poly.entity_id
_entity_poly.type
_entity_poly.pdbx_seq_one_letter_code
_entity_poly.pdbx_strand_id
1 'polypeptide(L)'
;MASFRGILPTKLHHRQTRPRIVERPRLVEALERCAALPLTLVQAPAGSGKSTAVVAWLEHTRLPVAWLSLDPGDDSPMRFLAYLLAAVHGVEPRVGADVDAAEILAAPMVEELESALAELLVIPLVARSEPLV
;
A
#
# COMPACT_ATOMS: atom_id res chain seq x y z
N MET A 1 -0.21 10.27 18.81
CA MET A 1 -0.87 8.96 18.58
C MET A 1 -1.66 9.08 17.29
N ALA A 2 -1.30 8.29 16.29
CA ALA A 2 -1.83 8.41 14.93
C ALA A 2 -3.36 8.33 14.89
N SER A 3 -3.97 9.19 14.07
CA SER A 3 -5.42 9.26 13.85
C SER A 3 -5.70 9.20 12.36
N PHE A 4 -6.32 8.12 11.88
CA PHE A 4 -6.68 7.95 10.47
C PHE A 4 -8.18 8.21 10.23
N ARG A 5 -8.71 9.30 10.78
CA ARG A 5 -10.10 9.71 10.54
C ARG A 5 -10.28 10.16 9.09
N GLY A 6 -11.42 9.80 8.50
CA GLY A 6 -11.73 10.12 7.09
C GLY A 6 -11.11 9.14 6.07
N ILE A 7 -10.34 8.16 6.53
CA ILE A 7 -9.83 7.07 5.70
C ILE A 7 -10.87 5.95 5.63
N LEU A 8 -11.15 5.48 4.41
CA LEU A 8 -12.04 4.36 4.16
C LEU A 8 -11.29 3.02 4.37
N PRO A 9 -11.68 2.19 5.36
CA PRO A 9 -10.97 0.94 5.64
C PRO A 9 -11.00 -0.05 4.47
N THR A 10 -12.04 0.01 3.62
CA THR A 10 -12.19 -0.86 2.45
C THR A 10 -11.13 -0.62 1.38
N LYS A 11 -10.47 0.55 1.36
CA LYS A 11 -9.34 0.81 0.46
C LYS A 11 -8.04 0.21 0.98
N LEU A 12 -7.95 -0.06 2.28
CA LEU A 12 -6.74 -0.55 2.95
C LEU A 12 -6.64 -2.08 3.02
N HIS A 13 -7.70 -2.79 2.61
CA HIS A 13 -7.77 -4.24 2.67
C HIS A 13 -7.99 -4.81 1.27
N HIS A 14 -7.18 -5.80 0.92
CA HIS A 14 -7.40 -6.57 -0.29
C HIS A 14 -8.66 -7.43 -0.13
N ARG A 15 -9.30 -7.76 -1.26
CA ARG A 15 -10.42 -8.71 -1.24
C ARG A 15 -9.89 -10.10 -0.94
N GLN A 16 -10.42 -10.76 0.09
CA GLN A 16 -10.12 -12.16 0.38
C GLN A 16 -10.35 -13.04 -0.86
N THR A 17 -9.44 -13.98 -1.06
CA THR A 17 -9.55 -14.97 -2.11
C THR A 17 -10.79 -15.84 -1.90
N ARG A 18 -11.63 -16.00 -2.93
CA ARG A 18 -12.73 -16.97 -2.88
C ARG A 18 -12.13 -18.39 -2.96
N PRO A 19 -12.73 -19.40 -2.31
CA PRO A 19 -12.20 -20.77 -2.26
C PRO A 19 -12.16 -21.53 -3.60
N ARG A 20 -12.41 -20.87 -4.73
CA ARG A 20 -12.56 -21.47 -6.07
C ARG A 20 -11.64 -20.83 -7.11
N ILE A 21 -10.44 -20.43 -6.69
CA ILE A 21 -9.42 -19.88 -7.58
C ILE A 21 -8.63 -21.03 -8.20
N VAL A 22 -8.43 -20.98 -9.51
CA VAL A 22 -7.50 -21.88 -10.19
C VAL A 22 -6.10 -21.53 -9.74
N GLU A 23 -5.38 -22.50 -9.18
CA GLU A 23 -4.00 -22.33 -8.78
C GLU A 23 -3.12 -21.93 -9.97
N ARG A 24 -2.27 -20.92 -9.78
CA ARG A 24 -1.32 -20.44 -10.79
C ARG A 24 0.10 -20.35 -10.20
N PRO A 25 0.75 -21.47 -9.86
CA PRO A 25 2.04 -21.47 -9.16
C PRO A 25 3.11 -20.67 -9.91
N ARG A 26 3.20 -20.84 -11.23
CA ARG A 26 4.15 -20.09 -12.08
C ARG A 26 4.01 -18.57 -11.98
N LEU A 27 2.79 -18.07 -11.77
CA LEU A 27 2.52 -16.64 -11.66
C LEU A 27 2.84 -16.12 -10.25
N VAL A 28 2.52 -16.92 -9.22
CA VAL A 28 2.90 -16.64 -7.83
C VAL A 28 4.43 -16.56 -7.70
N GLU A 29 5.16 -17.54 -8.25
CA GLU A 29 6.63 -17.53 -8.27
C GLU A 29 7.21 -16.34 -9.06
N ALA A 30 6.56 -15.93 -10.15
CA ALA A 30 7.00 -14.77 -10.92
C ALA A 30 6.83 -13.47 -10.11
N LEU A 31 5.69 -13.30 -9.42
CA LEU A 31 5.44 -12.16 -8.54
C LEU A 31 6.41 -12.14 -7.36
N GLU A 32 6.70 -13.30 -6.77
CA GLU A 32 7.68 -13.40 -5.67
C GLU A 32 9.08 -12.95 -6.11
N ARG A 33 9.55 -13.37 -7.29
CA ARG A 33 10.84 -12.87 -7.83
C ARG A 33 10.81 -11.37 -8.10
N CYS A 34 9.69 -10.86 -8.61
CA CYS A 34 9.50 -9.45 -8.89
C CYS A 34 9.37 -8.58 -7.62
N ALA A 35 9.00 -9.16 -6.49
CA ALA A 35 8.90 -8.45 -5.21
C ALA A 35 10.27 -7.93 -4.71
N ALA A 36 11.37 -8.52 -5.18
CA ALA A 36 12.71 -8.03 -4.91
C ALA A 36 13.08 -6.75 -5.71
N LEU A 37 12.26 -6.35 -6.69
CA LEU A 37 12.49 -5.15 -7.49
C LEU A 37 11.87 -3.92 -6.81
N PRO A 38 12.46 -2.72 -6.96
CA PRO A 38 11.93 -1.50 -6.36
C PRO A 38 10.50 -1.13 -6.82
N LEU A 39 10.12 -1.54 -8.02
CA LEU A 39 8.78 -1.32 -8.58
C LEU A 39 8.41 -2.43 -9.56
N THR A 40 7.25 -3.04 -9.36
CA THR A 40 6.67 -4.03 -10.27
C THR A 40 5.29 -3.58 -10.72
N LEU A 41 5.09 -3.44 -12.03
CA LEU A 41 3.80 -3.11 -12.64
C LEU A 41 3.13 -4.37 -13.19
N VAL A 42 1.94 -4.71 -12.66
CA VAL A 42 1.13 -5.85 -13.16
C VAL A 42 0.04 -5.34 -14.10
N GLN A 43 0.28 -5.45 -15.41
CA GLN A 43 -0.65 -4.99 -16.45
C GLN A 43 -1.28 -6.15 -17.23
N ALA A 44 -2.60 -6.10 -17.44
CA ALA A 44 -3.36 -7.01 -18.28
C ALA A 44 -4.78 -6.45 -18.56
N PRO A 45 -5.50 -6.95 -19.58
CA PRO A 45 -6.88 -6.55 -19.85
C PRO A 45 -7.83 -6.75 -18.66
N ALA A 46 -8.96 -6.03 -18.67
CA ALA A 46 -10.04 -6.25 -17.71
C ALA A 46 -10.50 -7.72 -17.74
N GLY A 47 -10.77 -8.30 -16.57
CA GLY A 47 -11.19 -9.70 -16.47
C GLY A 47 -10.07 -10.76 -16.51
N SER A 48 -8.82 -10.42 -16.82
CA SER A 48 -7.70 -11.40 -16.88
C SER A 48 -7.29 -11.99 -15.51
N GLY A 49 -7.86 -11.52 -14.41
CA GLY A 49 -7.56 -12.00 -13.06
C GLY A 49 -6.31 -11.39 -12.42
N LYS A 50 -5.90 -10.17 -12.82
CA LYS A 50 -4.73 -9.48 -12.25
C LYS A 50 -4.77 -9.38 -10.73
N SER A 51 -5.86 -8.83 -10.19
CA SER A 51 -6.04 -8.68 -8.75
C SER A 51 -6.11 -10.04 -8.07
N THR A 52 -6.73 -11.03 -8.70
CA THR A 52 -6.75 -12.41 -8.22
C THR A 52 -5.34 -13.01 -8.13
N ALA A 53 -4.48 -12.76 -9.12
CA ALA A 53 -3.10 -13.23 -9.12
C ALA A 53 -2.26 -12.56 -8.02
N VAL A 54 -2.40 -11.24 -7.85
CA VAL A 54 -1.72 -10.51 -6.77
C VAL A 54 -2.20 -11.04 -5.42
N VAL A 55 -3.50 -11.16 -5.17
CA VAL A 55 -3.99 -11.68 -3.89
C VAL A 55 -3.56 -13.13 -3.67
N ALA A 56 -3.60 -13.99 -4.70
CA ALA A 56 -3.09 -15.35 -4.58
C ALA A 56 -1.61 -15.39 -4.19
N TRP A 57 -0.80 -14.45 -4.70
CA TRP A 57 0.59 -14.30 -4.27
C TRP A 57 0.70 -13.81 -2.81
N LEU A 58 -0.16 -12.88 -2.37
CA LEU A 58 -0.20 -12.39 -0.99
C LEU A 58 -0.45 -13.52 0.04
N GLU A 59 -1.21 -14.55 -0.32
CA GLU A 59 -1.44 -15.71 0.55
C GLU A 59 -0.18 -16.59 0.74
N HIS A 60 0.82 -16.47 -0.13
CA HIS A 60 2.04 -17.30 -0.13
C HIS A 60 3.28 -16.54 0.33
N THR A 61 3.30 -15.22 0.09
CA THR A 61 4.45 -14.39 0.46
C THR A 61 4.54 -14.27 1.98
N ARG A 62 5.76 -14.19 2.50
CA ARG A 62 6.00 -13.93 3.92
C ARG A 62 6.18 -12.44 4.23
N LEU A 63 6.13 -11.62 3.19
CA LEU A 63 6.41 -10.21 3.27
C LEU A 63 5.27 -9.45 3.98
N PRO A 64 5.52 -8.46 4.86
CA PRO A 64 4.50 -7.53 5.32
C PRO A 64 3.94 -6.73 4.14
N VAL A 65 2.62 -6.75 4.01
CA VAL A 65 1.93 -6.16 2.87
C VAL A 65 1.02 -5.03 3.34
N ALA A 66 1.32 -3.83 2.88
CA ALA A 66 0.38 -2.71 2.89
C ALA A 66 -0.43 -2.74 1.58
N TRP A 67 -1.75 -2.64 1.68
CA TRP A 67 -2.64 -2.58 0.51
C TRP A 67 -3.30 -1.22 0.39
N LEU A 68 -3.32 -0.66 -0.81
CA LEU A 68 -4.05 0.55 -1.14
C LEU A 68 -4.78 0.38 -2.47
N SER A 69 -6.11 0.47 -2.44
CA SER A 69 -6.94 0.57 -3.65
C SER A 69 -7.16 2.02 -4.03
N LEU A 70 -6.78 2.38 -5.25
CA LEU A 70 -6.97 3.71 -5.82
C LEU A 70 -8.19 3.74 -6.73
N ASP A 71 -8.95 4.83 -6.67
CA ASP A 71 -10.02 5.16 -7.59
C ASP A 71 -9.89 6.62 -8.10
N PRO A 72 -10.68 7.04 -9.11
CA PRO A 72 -10.57 8.40 -9.66
C PRO A 72 -10.82 9.52 -8.64
N GLY A 73 -11.44 9.24 -7.49
CA GLY A 73 -11.62 10.21 -6.41
C GLY A 73 -10.35 10.45 -5.59
N ASP A 74 -9.29 9.68 -5.81
CA ASP A 74 -8.00 9.79 -5.12
C ASP A 74 -6.97 10.65 -5.87
N ASP A 75 -7.41 11.43 -6.87
CA ASP A 75 -6.57 12.32 -7.70
C ASP A 75 -6.08 13.59 -6.98
N SER A 76 -5.93 13.53 -5.65
CA SER A 76 -5.34 14.57 -4.83
C SER A 76 -4.08 14.00 -4.18
N PRO A 77 -2.89 14.62 -4.35
CA PRO A 77 -1.65 14.13 -3.77
C PRO A 77 -1.72 13.96 -2.24
N MET A 78 -2.38 14.88 -1.55
CA MET A 78 -2.55 14.80 -0.09
C MET A 78 -3.49 13.67 0.31
N ARG A 79 -4.56 13.44 -0.47
CA ARG A 79 -5.44 12.29 -0.26
C ARG A 79 -4.69 10.98 -0.48
N PHE A 80 -3.95 10.87 -1.58
CA PHE A 80 -3.10 9.72 -1.86
C PHE A 80 -2.12 9.46 -0.71
N LEU A 81 -1.42 10.50 -0.23
CA LEU A 81 -0.47 10.39 0.87
C LEU A 81 -1.15 9.94 2.17
N ALA A 82 -2.30 10.52 2.53
CA ALA A 82 -3.04 10.13 3.74
C ALA A 82 -3.43 8.64 3.71
N TYR A 83 -3.92 8.16 2.57
CA TYR A 83 -4.25 6.74 2.38
C TYR A 83 -3.01 5.84 2.38
N LEU A 84 -1.91 6.28 1.78
CA LEU A 84 -0.65 5.54 1.75
C LEU A 84 -0.06 5.38 3.16
N LEU A 85 -0.01 6.47 3.93
CA LEU A 85 0.44 6.45 5.32
C LEU A 85 -0.44 5.52 6.16
N ALA A 86 -1.76 5.58 5.99
CA ALA A 86 -2.69 4.68 6.68
C ALA A 86 -2.45 3.20 6.34
N ALA A 87 -2.19 2.89 5.06
CA ALA A 87 -1.91 1.52 4.61
C ALA A 87 -0.59 1.00 5.20
N VAL A 88 0.47 1.80 5.14
CA VAL A 88 1.81 1.40 5.61
C VAL A 88 1.87 1.36 7.14
N HIS A 89 1.17 2.25 7.85
CA HIS A 89 1.07 2.22 9.31
C HIS A 89 0.55 0.87 9.84
N GLY A 90 -0.34 0.20 9.09
CA GLY A 90 -0.86 -1.12 9.44
C GLY A 90 0.20 -2.23 9.51
N VAL A 91 1.35 -2.05 8.84
CA VAL A 91 2.47 -3.01 8.84
C VAL A 91 3.76 -2.46 9.47
N GLU A 92 3.90 -1.14 9.53
CA GLU A 92 4.99 -0.42 10.19
C GLU A 92 4.42 0.75 11.01
N PRO A 93 4.11 0.53 12.31
CA PRO A 93 3.45 1.53 13.15
C PRO A 93 4.24 2.83 13.37
N ARG A 94 5.54 2.86 13.04
CA ARG A 94 6.34 4.09 13.09
C ARG A 94 5.99 5.07 11.96
N VAL A 95 5.52 4.56 10.82
CA VAL A 95 5.07 5.40 9.71
C VAL A 95 3.83 6.16 10.12
N GLY A 96 3.85 7.49 10.03
CA GLY A 96 2.73 8.35 10.40
C GLY A 96 2.30 8.28 11.88
N ALA A 97 3.19 7.87 12.80
CA ALA A 97 2.86 7.68 14.22
C ALA A 97 2.28 8.92 14.93
N ASP A 98 2.63 10.11 14.44
CA ASP A 98 2.21 11.41 14.98
C ASP A 98 1.33 12.22 14.01
N VAL A 99 0.74 11.54 13.03
CA VAL A 99 -0.07 12.17 11.98
C VAL A 99 -1.56 12.05 12.30
N ASP A 100 -2.31 13.13 12.09
CA ASP A 100 -3.75 13.07 11.85
C ASP A 100 -4.03 13.15 10.34
N ALA A 101 -4.63 12.12 9.79
CA ALA A 101 -4.99 12.08 8.37
C ALA A 101 -5.94 13.21 7.96
N ALA A 102 -6.77 13.72 8.88
CA ALA A 102 -7.64 14.87 8.62
C ALA A 102 -6.83 16.15 8.38
N GLU A 103 -5.69 16.31 9.06
CA GLU A 103 -4.77 17.45 8.86
C GLU A 103 -4.09 17.35 7.50
N ILE A 104 -3.60 16.16 7.12
CA ILE A 104 -3.05 15.93 5.78
C ILE A 104 -4.10 16.21 4.70
N LEU A 105 -5.33 15.73 4.88
CA LEU A 105 -6.41 15.95 3.91
C LEU A 105 -6.80 17.44 3.77
N ALA A 106 -6.54 18.25 4.79
CA ALA A 106 -6.80 19.69 4.79
C ALA A 106 -5.59 20.54 4.37
N ALA A 107 -4.41 19.94 4.20
CA ALA A 107 -3.18 20.65 3.89
C ALA A 107 -3.17 21.26 2.47
N PRO A 108 -2.69 22.50 2.30
CA PRO A 108 -2.66 23.18 1.00
C PRO A 108 -1.45 22.77 0.12
N MET A 109 -1.70 21.92 -0.89
CA MET A 109 -0.88 21.64 -2.11
C MET A 109 0.64 21.27 -1.95
N VAL A 110 1.27 20.94 -3.08
CA VAL A 110 2.37 19.95 -3.27
C VAL A 110 3.75 20.31 -2.69
N GLU A 111 4.01 21.56 -2.31
CA GLU A 111 5.35 21.96 -1.81
C GLU A 111 5.71 21.29 -0.46
N GLU A 112 4.69 20.90 0.31
CA GLU A 112 4.85 20.12 1.54
C GLU A 112 4.96 18.62 1.28
N LEU A 113 4.65 18.15 0.05
CA LEU A 113 4.59 16.72 -0.26
C LEU A 113 5.95 16.04 -0.19
N GLU A 114 7.00 16.67 -0.73
CA GLU A 114 8.35 16.09 -0.68
C GLU A 114 8.85 15.96 0.76
N SER A 115 8.64 17.00 1.57
CA SER A 115 9.01 16.99 2.98
C SER A 115 8.18 15.97 3.78
N ALA A 116 6.86 15.92 3.53
CA ALA A 116 5.98 14.94 4.16
C ALA A 116 6.31 13.50 3.74
N LEU A 117 6.65 13.26 2.47
CA LEU A 117 7.11 11.94 2.00
C LEU A 117 8.42 11.53 2.69
N ALA A 118 9.36 12.46 2.80
CA ALA A 118 10.63 12.20 3.48
C ALA A 118 10.41 11.86 4.95
N GLU A 119 9.72 12.73 5.69
CA GLU A 119 9.56 12.63 7.16
C GLU A 119 8.60 11.53 7.58
N LEU A 120 7.47 11.38 6.88
CA LEU A 120 6.38 10.50 7.34
C LEU A 120 6.51 9.08 6.78
N LEU A 121 7.23 8.89 5.67
CA LEU A 121 7.35 7.60 4.99
C LEU A 121 8.81 7.14 4.85
N VAL A 122 9.66 7.90 4.18
CA VAL A 122 11.01 7.42 3.84
C VAL A 122 11.88 7.25 5.08
N ILE A 123 11.96 8.27 5.95
CA ILE A 123 12.80 8.24 7.15
C ILE A 123 12.40 7.09 8.09
N PRO A 124 11.11 6.89 8.45
CA PRO A 124 10.70 5.77 9.29
C PRO A 124 11.00 4.40 8.68
N LEU A 125 10.88 4.27 7.35
CA LEU A 125 11.19 3.02 6.63
C LEU A 125 12.69 2.73 6.58
N VAL A 126 13.53 3.75 6.39
CA VAL A 126 15.00 3.62 6.38
C VAL A 126 15.55 3.37 7.79
N ALA A 127 14.90 3.92 8.83
CA ALA A 127 15.27 3.68 10.23
C ALA A 127 14.99 2.22 10.69
N ARG A 128 14.48 1.36 9.81
CA ARG A 128 14.35 -0.07 10.08
C ARG A 128 15.72 -0.75 10.02
N SER A 129 16.00 -1.53 11.06
CA SER A 129 17.20 -2.37 11.16
C SER A 129 17.10 -3.64 10.30
N GLU A 130 15.88 -4.03 9.95
CA GLU A 130 15.57 -5.18 9.09
C GLU A 130 14.67 -4.70 7.94
N PRO A 131 14.87 -5.21 6.69
CA PRO A 131 14.01 -4.84 5.59
C PRO A 131 12.54 -5.10 5.93
N LEU A 132 11.62 -4.44 5.25
CA LEU A 132 10.29 -5.00 5.04
C LEU A 132 10.50 -6.23 4.15
N VAL A 133 10.99 -7.32 4.77
CA VAL A 133 10.95 -8.65 4.17
C VAL A 133 9.55 -9.08 4.40
#